data_AF-A0A1R0L033-F1
#
_entry.id   AF-A0A1R0L033-F1
#
_cell.length_a   1.000
_cell.length_b   1.000
_cell.length_c   1.000
_cell.angle_alpha   90.00
_cell.angle_beta   90.00
_cell.angle_gamma   90.00
#
_symmetry.space_group_name_H-M   'P 1'
#
loop_
_entity.id
_entity.type
_entity.pdbx_description
1 polymer ?
#
loop_
_entity_poly.entity_id
_entity_poly.type
_entity_poly.pdbx_seq_one_letter_code
_entity_poly.pdbx_strand_id
1 'polypeptide(L)'
;MHLEWIKVTGGICAYGDAGRPVKVPTLLWTRTPLAYGHLPSDHSGLGPQYPVTEISHAEATQIASRLGGRLPRSAEWEWMAAGPSRRRWPWGARPWQPAFANLRDSLHDTVTPVDTHPTGATPEGMLDVAGNVWEWTASTAMSDGVIVRGGSYASPPLYAQCTFLNAAPAELRSRGIGMRVVREL
;
A
#
# COMPACT_ATOMS: atom_id res chain seq x y z
N MET A 1 -3.46 -17.12 8.69
CA MET A 1 -2.75 -16.96 7.41
C MET A 1 -1.29 -16.62 7.70
N HIS A 2 -0.32 -17.08 6.90
CA HIS A 2 1.10 -16.77 7.16
C HIS A 2 1.47 -15.41 6.55
N LEU A 3 2.14 -14.55 7.32
CA LEU A 3 2.59 -13.24 6.85
C LEU A 3 3.88 -13.38 6.04
N GLU A 4 3.81 -13.18 4.72
CA GLU A 4 4.97 -13.24 3.83
C GLU A 4 5.72 -11.91 3.78
N TRP A 5 7.05 -11.97 3.96
CA TRP A 5 7.94 -10.81 3.93
C TRP A 5 8.83 -10.83 2.69
N ILE A 6 8.86 -9.72 1.95
CA ILE A 6 9.72 -9.52 0.79
C ILE A 6 10.79 -8.48 1.13
N LYS A 7 12.06 -8.83 0.86
CA LYS A 7 13.18 -7.89 0.98
C LYS A 7 13.22 -6.97 -0.23
N VAL A 8 13.12 -5.67 0.01
CA VAL A 8 13.32 -4.63 -1.01
C VAL A 8 14.66 -3.97 -0.77
N THR A 9 15.59 -4.12 -1.72
CA THR A 9 16.90 -3.47 -1.66
C THR A 9 16.75 -1.95 -1.67
N GLY A 10 17.43 -1.27 -0.74
CA GLY A 10 17.40 0.18 -0.61
C GLY A 10 18.12 0.91 -1.76
N GLY A 11 17.95 2.23 -1.80
CA GLY A 11 18.52 3.09 -2.85
C GLY A 11 18.18 4.57 -2.66
N ILE A 12 18.17 5.31 -3.75
CA ILE A 12 17.78 6.73 -3.79
C ILE A 12 16.44 6.84 -4.53
N CYS A 13 15.38 7.13 -3.79
CA CYS A 13 14.07 7.43 -4.36
C CYS A 13 14.07 8.85 -4.93
N ALA A 14 13.69 9.01 -6.19
CA ALA A 14 13.35 10.30 -6.77
C ALA A 14 11.89 10.64 -6.43
N TYR A 15 11.68 11.02 -5.17
CA TYR A 15 10.40 11.06 -4.49
C TYR A 15 9.47 12.17 -5.01
N GLY A 16 8.22 11.78 -5.31
CA GLY A 16 7.17 12.67 -5.77
C GLY A 16 7.46 13.28 -7.14
N ASP A 17 6.56 14.13 -7.64
CA ASP A 17 6.67 14.68 -9.00
C ASP A 17 7.92 15.54 -9.21
N ALA A 18 8.39 16.22 -8.16
CA ALA A 18 9.63 17.00 -8.18
C ALA A 18 10.91 16.14 -8.20
N GLY A 19 10.81 14.82 -8.03
CA GLY A 19 11.95 13.91 -8.10
C GLY A 19 12.97 14.14 -6.99
N ARG A 20 12.54 14.59 -5.81
CA ARG A 20 13.47 14.94 -4.71
C ARG A 20 14.23 13.69 -4.27
N PRO A 21 15.58 13.68 -4.23
CA PRO A 21 16.33 12.50 -3.81
C PRO A 21 16.12 12.22 -2.32
N VAL A 22 15.65 11.02 -1.99
CA VAL A 22 15.46 10.53 -0.63
C VAL A 22 16.13 9.17 -0.49
N LYS A 23 17.04 9.03 0.48
CA LYS A 23 17.67 7.75 0.80
C LYS A 23 16.66 6.81 1.45
N VAL A 24 16.49 5.63 0.88
CA VAL A 24 15.62 4.56 1.38
C VAL A 24 16.50 3.37 1.78
N PRO A 25 16.41 2.87 3.03
CA PRO A 25 17.16 1.68 3.45
C PRO A 25 16.58 0.42 2.81
N THR A 26 17.34 -0.68 2.90
CA THR A 26 16.80 -2.00 2.60
C THR A 26 15.83 -2.40 3.70
N LEU A 27 14.62 -2.82 3.33
CA LEU A 27 13.54 -3.12 4.27
C LEU A 27 12.89 -4.47 3.94
N LEU A 28 12.32 -5.11 4.96
CA LEU A 28 11.35 -6.19 4.79
C LEU A 28 9.95 -5.58 4.75
N TRP A 29 9.17 -5.96 3.74
CA TRP A 29 7.80 -5.51 3.54
C TRP A 29 6.85 -6.70 3.57
N THR A 30 5.65 -6.53 4.10
CA THR A 30 4.59 -7.52 3.87
C THR A 30 4.25 -7.54 2.37
N ARG A 31 4.17 -8.75 1.78
CA ARG A 31 3.97 -8.92 0.33
C ARG A 31 2.68 -8.32 -0.19
N THR A 32 1.61 -8.41 0.60
CA THR A 32 0.30 -7.81 0.35
C THR A 32 0.05 -6.68 1.36
N PRO A 33 -1.02 -5.87 1.18
CA PRO A 33 -1.62 -5.16 2.30
C PRO A 33 -1.96 -6.15 3.41
N LEU A 34 -1.93 -5.69 4.65
CA LEU A 34 -2.22 -6.55 5.79
C LEU A 34 -3.68 -6.99 5.71
N ALA A 35 -3.93 -8.28 5.57
CA ALA A 35 -5.27 -8.87 5.63
C ALA A 35 -5.67 -9.32 7.05
N TYR A 36 -6.97 -9.42 7.32
CA TYR A 36 -7.51 -9.70 8.67
C TYR A 36 -7.02 -11.02 9.25
N GLY A 37 -6.76 -12.04 8.43
CA GLY A 37 -6.23 -13.34 8.84
C GLY A 37 -4.78 -13.34 9.31
N HIS A 38 -4.10 -12.18 9.27
CA HIS A 38 -2.80 -11.94 9.91
C HIS A 38 -2.94 -11.38 11.34
N LEU A 39 -4.16 -11.01 11.75
CA LEU A 39 -4.46 -10.50 13.08
C LEU A 39 -5.07 -11.62 13.95
N PRO A 40 -4.87 -11.59 15.27
CA PRO A 40 -5.39 -12.62 16.18
C PRO A 40 -6.92 -12.66 16.28
N SER A 41 -7.61 -11.61 15.84
CA SER A 41 -9.08 -11.51 15.83
C SER A 41 -9.58 -10.89 14.52
N ASP A 42 -10.46 -11.62 13.82
CA ASP A 42 -11.16 -11.12 12.63
C ASP A 42 -12.31 -10.21 13.07
N HIS A 43 -12.30 -8.96 12.61
CA HIS A 43 -13.30 -7.94 12.94
C HIS A 43 -14.10 -7.50 11.71
N SER A 44 -13.90 -8.15 10.56
CA SER A 44 -14.34 -7.63 9.26
C SER A 44 -15.69 -8.15 8.78
N GLY A 45 -16.07 -9.36 9.20
CA GLY A 45 -17.20 -10.10 8.63
C GLY A 45 -17.03 -10.48 7.15
N LEU A 46 -15.91 -10.10 6.50
CA LEU A 46 -15.59 -10.39 5.08
C LEU A 46 -14.77 -11.69 4.95
N GLY A 47 -13.92 -11.97 5.93
CA GLY A 47 -13.09 -13.16 6.00
C GLY A 47 -11.59 -12.87 6.01
N PRO A 48 -10.76 -13.88 6.31
CA PRO A 48 -9.36 -13.71 6.69
C PRO A 48 -8.45 -13.19 5.56
N GLN A 49 -8.86 -13.34 4.31
CA GLN A 49 -8.12 -12.93 3.12
C GLN A 49 -8.39 -11.49 2.67
N TYR A 50 -9.35 -10.81 3.29
CA TYR A 50 -9.64 -9.41 2.95
C TYR A 50 -8.69 -8.44 3.64
N PRO A 51 -8.34 -7.32 3.01
CA PRO A 51 -7.45 -6.32 3.59
C PRO A 51 -8.07 -5.73 4.87
N VAL A 52 -7.25 -5.50 5.88
CA VAL A 52 -7.62 -4.73 7.07
C VAL A 52 -7.95 -3.32 6.64
N THR A 53 -9.18 -2.89 6.91
CA THR A 53 -9.72 -1.56 6.60
C THR A 53 -10.52 -1.02 7.78
N GLU A 54 -11.12 0.16 7.65
CA GLU A 54 -11.91 0.82 8.72
C GLU A 54 -11.11 1.09 10.00
N ILE A 55 -9.78 1.19 9.85
CA ILE A 55 -8.83 1.56 10.89
C ILE A 55 -8.34 3.00 10.68
N SER A 56 -8.20 3.71 11.79
CA SER A 56 -7.51 5.00 11.85
C SER A 56 -6.00 4.84 11.66
N HIS A 57 -5.31 5.95 11.39
CA HIS A 57 -3.84 5.96 11.32
C HIS A 57 -3.17 5.50 12.63
N ALA A 58 -3.73 5.90 13.77
CA ALA A 58 -3.23 5.52 15.09
C ALA A 58 -3.34 4.00 15.33
N GLU A 59 -4.45 3.38 14.95
CA GLU A 59 -4.61 1.92 15.01
C GLU A 59 -3.68 1.20 14.04
N ALA A 60 -3.56 1.70 12.81
CA ALA A 60 -2.62 1.14 11.82
C ALA A 60 -1.18 1.15 12.37
N THR A 61 -0.79 2.23 13.04
CA THR A 61 0.52 2.35 13.71
C THR A 61 0.68 1.32 14.84
N GLN A 62 -0.34 1.15 15.70
CA GLN A 62 -0.31 0.15 16.77
C GLN A 62 -0.26 -1.29 16.23
N ILE A 63 -1.03 -1.59 15.18
CA ILE A 63 -1.02 -2.88 14.52
C ILE A 63 0.36 -3.18 13.95
N ALA A 64 0.95 -2.23 13.21
CA ALA A 64 2.28 -2.39 12.65
C ALA A 64 3.34 -2.65 13.74
N SER A 65 3.26 -1.92 14.85
CA SER A 65 4.14 -2.11 16.01
C SER A 65 4.00 -3.49 16.65
N ARG A 66 2.77 -3.99 16.84
CA ARG A 66 2.51 -5.35 17.38
C ARG A 66 3.06 -6.46 16.48
N LEU A 67 3.15 -6.20 15.17
CA LEU A 67 3.76 -7.11 14.20
C LEU A 67 5.29 -6.98 14.12
N GLY A 68 5.91 -6.21 15.02
CA GLY A 68 7.36 -5.99 15.07
C GLY A 68 7.88 -5.07 13.96
N GLY A 69 7.00 -4.22 13.41
CA GLY A 69 7.34 -3.29 12.35
C GLY A 69 6.77 -1.89 12.58
N ARG A 70 6.60 -1.14 11.50
CA ARG A 70 6.05 0.20 11.45
C ARG A 70 5.32 0.43 10.13
N LEU A 71 4.56 1.52 10.04
CA LEU A 71 4.09 2.01 8.75
C LEU A 71 5.30 2.51 7.93
N PRO A 72 5.28 2.31 6.59
CA PRO A 72 6.31 2.87 5.72
C PRO A 72 6.21 4.39 5.66
N ARG A 73 7.33 5.08 5.44
CA ARG A 73 7.30 6.48 4.99
C ARG A 73 6.84 6.53 3.54
N SER A 74 6.21 7.61 3.12
CA SER A 74 5.72 7.78 1.74
C SER A 74 6.80 7.59 0.67
N ALA A 75 8.04 8.00 0.95
CA ALA A 75 9.18 7.78 0.04
C ALA A 75 9.64 6.32 -0.01
N GLU A 76 9.54 5.59 1.10
CA GLU A 76 9.83 4.15 1.13
C GLU A 76 8.77 3.38 0.32
N TRP A 77 7.50 3.79 0.43
CA TRP A 77 6.40 3.23 -0.32
C TRP A 77 6.58 3.40 -1.83
N GLU A 78 6.90 4.61 -2.28
CA GLU A 78 7.14 4.85 -3.72
C GLU A 78 8.40 4.14 -4.22
N TRP A 79 9.44 4.03 -3.40
CA TRP A 79 10.60 3.22 -3.77
C TRP A 79 10.23 1.75 -3.98
N MET A 80 9.44 1.16 -3.08
CA MET A 80 8.95 -0.21 -3.21
C MET A 80 8.06 -0.37 -4.46
N ALA A 81 7.18 0.59 -4.74
CA ALA A 81 6.28 0.53 -5.89
C ALA A 81 7.01 0.73 -7.22
N ALA A 82 7.80 1.80 -7.33
CA ALA A 82 8.36 2.29 -8.59
C ALA A 82 9.76 1.72 -8.91
N GLY A 83 10.52 1.35 -7.88
CA GLY A 83 11.91 0.90 -8.01
C GLY A 83 12.86 1.95 -8.59
N PRO A 84 14.11 1.55 -8.92
CA PRO A 84 15.14 2.47 -9.45
C PRO A 84 14.77 3.08 -10.81
N SER A 85 13.97 2.37 -11.62
CA SER A 85 13.50 2.85 -12.92
C SER A 85 12.32 3.82 -12.84
N ARG A 86 11.83 4.13 -11.63
CA ARG A 86 10.68 5.00 -11.38
C ARG A 86 9.47 4.64 -12.25
N ARG A 87 9.08 3.37 -12.20
CA ARG A 87 7.96 2.83 -12.98
C ARG A 87 6.68 3.64 -12.72
N ARG A 88 5.87 3.84 -13.77
CA ARG A 88 4.57 4.53 -13.66
C ARG A 88 3.59 3.74 -12.80
N TRP A 89 3.54 2.43 -13.04
CA TRP A 89 2.73 1.47 -12.29
C TRP A 89 3.64 0.46 -11.60
N PRO A 90 3.17 -0.24 -10.55
CA PRO A 90 3.96 -1.26 -9.87
C PRO A 90 4.55 -2.30 -10.85
N TRP A 91 3.73 -2.73 -11.83
CA TRP A 91 4.08 -3.69 -12.88
C TRP A 91 4.82 -3.09 -14.10
N GLY A 92 5.10 -1.79 -14.12
CA GLY A 92 5.85 -1.13 -15.21
C GLY A 92 5.06 -0.08 -15.99
N ALA A 93 5.20 -0.08 -17.32
CA ALA A 93 4.71 0.99 -18.20
C ALA A 93 3.35 0.72 -18.85
N ARG A 94 2.90 -0.54 -18.85
CA ARG A 94 1.62 -0.92 -19.47
C ARG A 94 0.47 -0.19 -18.75
N PRO A 95 -0.52 0.36 -19.49
CA PRO A 95 -1.66 1.01 -18.87
C PRO A 95 -2.45 0.03 -18.00
N TRP A 96 -3.18 0.57 -17.03
CA TRP A 96 -4.07 -0.22 -16.19
C TRP A 96 -5.10 -0.98 -17.01
N GLN A 97 -5.40 -2.19 -16.55
CA GLN A 97 -6.49 -3.04 -16.98
C GLN A 97 -7.08 -3.69 -15.71
N PRO A 98 -8.38 -4.07 -15.71
CA PRO A 98 -8.99 -4.71 -14.54
C PRO A 98 -8.23 -5.92 -13.99
N ALA A 99 -7.51 -6.67 -14.85
CA ALA A 99 -6.69 -7.80 -14.43
C ALA A 99 -5.45 -7.42 -13.58
N PHE A 100 -4.98 -6.18 -13.64
CA PHE A 100 -3.78 -5.72 -12.93
C PHE A 100 -4.06 -5.14 -11.56
N ALA A 101 -5.24 -4.55 -11.32
CA ALA A 101 -5.57 -3.93 -10.05
C ALA A 101 -7.07 -3.70 -9.90
N ASN A 102 -7.56 -3.86 -8.67
CA ASN A 102 -8.91 -3.46 -8.28
C ASN A 102 -8.99 -1.93 -8.11
N LEU A 103 -9.53 -1.24 -9.10
CA LEU A 103 -9.73 0.22 -9.12
C LEU A 103 -11.17 0.53 -9.55
N ARG A 104 -11.54 1.81 -9.56
CA ARG A 104 -12.83 2.23 -10.09
C ARG A 104 -12.94 1.76 -11.54
N ASP A 105 -14.14 1.31 -11.91
CA ASP A 105 -14.42 0.73 -13.23
C ASP A 105 -13.73 -0.63 -13.47
N SER A 106 -13.19 -1.25 -12.42
CA SER A 106 -12.97 -2.70 -12.40
C SER A 106 -14.30 -3.45 -12.21
N LEU A 107 -14.26 -4.78 -12.27
CA LEU A 107 -15.43 -5.65 -12.11
C LEU A 107 -15.90 -5.80 -10.64
N HIS A 108 -15.39 -4.97 -9.73
CA HIS A 108 -15.68 -5.02 -8.29
C HIS A 108 -16.12 -3.65 -7.78
N ASP A 109 -17.09 -3.62 -6.87
CA ASP A 109 -17.61 -2.43 -6.19
C ASP A 109 -17.12 -2.29 -4.74
N THR A 110 -16.25 -3.20 -4.31
CA THR A 110 -15.69 -3.30 -2.96
C THR A 110 -14.26 -3.83 -3.00
N VAL A 111 -13.62 -3.89 -1.83
CA VAL A 111 -12.33 -4.57 -1.67
C VAL A 111 -12.43 -6.05 -2.07
N THR A 112 -11.37 -6.56 -2.67
CA THR A 112 -11.22 -7.99 -3.00
C THR A 112 -10.28 -8.64 -2.00
N PRO A 113 -10.27 -9.99 -1.88
CA PRO A 113 -9.16 -10.67 -1.22
C PRO A 113 -7.82 -10.13 -1.70
N VAL A 114 -6.86 -9.97 -0.79
CA VAL A 114 -5.48 -9.69 -1.18
C VAL A 114 -4.99 -10.80 -2.10
N ASP A 115 -4.05 -10.50 -2.99
CA ASP A 115 -3.51 -11.39 -4.03
C ASP A 115 -4.38 -11.67 -5.27
N THR A 116 -5.61 -11.17 -5.33
CA THR A 116 -6.54 -11.40 -6.45
C THR A 116 -5.98 -11.01 -7.83
N HIS A 117 -5.05 -10.04 -7.88
CA HIS A 117 -4.47 -9.50 -9.12
C HIS A 117 -2.96 -9.76 -9.23
N PRO A 118 -2.50 -11.02 -9.39
CA PRO A 118 -1.07 -11.34 -9.39
C PRO A 118 -0.31 -10.72 -10.57
N THR A 119 -1.00 -10.43 -11.68
CA THR A 119 -0.39 -9.78 -12.86
C THR A 119 -0.09 -8.29 -12.63
N GLY A 120 -0.59 -7.71 -11.54
CA GLY A 120 -0.27 -6.37 -11.07
C GLY A 120 0.97 -6.27 -10.17
N ALA A 121 1.70 -7.37 -9.99
CA ALA A 121 2.84 -7.39 -9.09
C ALA A 121 3.97 -6.43 -9.51
N THR A 122 4.76 -5.96 -8.54
CA THR A 122 6.09 -5.41 -8.85
C THR A 122 7.03 -6.53 -9.32
N PRO A 123 8.17 -6.22 -9.98
CA PRO A 123 9.18 -7.22 -10.32
C PRO A 123 9.68 -8.04 -9.12
N GLU A 124 9.66 -7.45 -7.92
CA GLU A 124 10.02 -8.08 -6.65
C GLU A 124 8.90 -8.96 -6.06
N GLY A 125 7.71 -8.97 -6.68
CA GLY A 125 6.58 -9.82 -6.29
C GLY A 125 5.61 -9.19 -5.30
N MET A 126 5.67 -7.87 -5.07
CA MET A 126 4.71 -7.15 -4.21
C MET A 126 3.34 -7.09 -4.89
N LEU A 127 2.29 -7.40 -4.14
CA LEU A 127 0.91 -7.48 -4.63
C LEU A 127 0.05 -6.34 -4.07
N ASP A 128 -0.99 -5.99 -4.83
CA ASP A 128 -1.98 -4.95 -4.49
C ASP A 128 -1.33 -3.62 -4.08
N VAL A 129 -0.20 -3.26 -4.71
CA VAL A 129 0.46 -1.96 -4.52
C VAL A 129 -0.35 -0.85 -5.21
N ALA A 130 -1.06 -1.20 -6.28
CA ALA A 130 -2.03 -0.34 -6.93
C ALA A 130 -3.44 -0.90 -6.67
N GLY A 131 -4.31 -0.05 -6.15
CA GLY A 131 -5.72 -0.37 -5.92
C GLY A 131 -5.98 -1.26 -4.71
N ASN A 132 -7.19 -1.82 -4.69
CA ASN A 132 -7.83 -2.47 -3.55
C ASN A 132 -8.04 -1.48 -2.38
N VAL A 133 -6.97 -1.05 -1.71
CA VAL A 133 -7.01 -0.10 -0.61
C VAL A 133 -5.89 0.92 -0.73
N TRP A 134 -6.20 2.17 -0.37
CA TRP A 134 -5.16 3.12 -0.01
C TRP A 134 -4.37 2.58 1.18
N GLU A 135 -3.07 2.84 1.25
CA GLU A 135 -2.23 2.41 2.36
C GLU A 135 -1.80 3.61 3.21
N TRP A 136 -2.11 3.56 4.52
CA TRP A 136 -1.57 4.51 5.50
C TRP A 136 -0.04 4.52 5.51
N THR A 137 0.56 5.71 5.53
CA THR A 137 2.02 5.89 5.70
C THR A 137 2.34 6.59 7.02
N ALA A 138 3.61 6.61 7.42
CA ALA A 138 4.11 7.38 8.55
C ALA A 138 4.39 8.86 8.21
N SER A 139 4.08 9.32 6.99
CA SER A 139 4.41 10.67 6.53
C SER A 139 3.25 11.62 6.68
N THR A 140 3.49 12.79 7.28
CA THR A 140 2.49 13.85 7.44
C THR A 140 2.30 14.65 6.14
N ALA A 141 1.10 15.22 6.00
CA ALA A 141 0.73 16.20 4.98
C ALA A 141 0.41 17.55 5.65
N MET A 142 -0.06 18.53 4.88
CA MET A 142 -0.52 19.82 5.43
C MET A 142 -1.76 19.62 6.33
N SER A 143 -1.94 20.52 7.31
CA SER A 143 -3.13 20.59 8.17
C SER A 143 -3.49 19.28 8.87
N ASP A 144 -2.50 18.67 9.55
CA ASP A 144 -2.62 17.43 10.34
C ASP A 144 -3.05 16.18 9.56
N GLY A 145 -3.09 16.25 8.23
CA GLY A 145 -3.33 15.09 7.38
C GLY A 145 -2.17 14.12 7.37
N VAL A 146 -2.44 12.86 7.00
CA VAL A 146 -1.44 11.82 6.79
C VAL A 146 -1.48 11.38 5.34
N ILE A 147 -0.29 11.18 4.76
CA ILE A 147 -0.15 10.70 3.39
C ILE A 147 -0.63 9.25 3.30
N VAL A 148 -1.49 9.00 2.30
CA VAL A 148 -1.90 7.67 1.85
C VAL A 148 -1.43 7.43 0.42
N ARG A 149 -1.20 6.15 0.07
CA ARG A 149 -0.65 5.75 -1.23
C ARG A 149 -1.43 4.62 -1.90
N GLY A 150 -1.30 4.49 -3.22
CA GLY A 150 -1.71 3.28 -3.95
C GLY A 150 -3.11 3.28 -4.55
N GLY A 151 -4.02 4.17 -4.14
CA GLY A 151 -5.40 4.14 -4.61
C GLY A 151 -6.23 2.99 -4.01
N SER A 152 -7.55 3.07 -4.12
CA SER A 152 -8.49 2.03 -3.66
C SER A 152 -9.37 1.51 -4.79
N TYR A 153 -10.19 0.49 -4.50
CA TYR A 153 -11.24 -0.02 -5.41
C TYR A 153 -12.19 1.07 -5.95
N ALA A 154 -12.32 2.21 -5.24
CA ALA A 154 -13.17 3.34 -5.67
C ALA A 154 -12.39 4.45 -6.38
N SER A 155 -11.07 4.31 -6.54
CA SER A 155 -10.20 5.36 -7.08
C SER A 155 -10.03 5.24 -8.61
N PRO A 156 -9.99 6.36 -9.36
CA PRO A 156 -9.62 6.32 -10.76
C PRO A 156 -8.17 5.80 -10.93
N PRO A 157 -7.83 5.21 -12.08
CA PRO A 157 -6.48 4.67 -12.32
C PRO A 157 -5.34 5.64 -12.00
N LEU A 158 -5.49 6.92 -12.31
CA LEU A 158 -4.48 7.96 -12.01
C LEU A 158 -3.97 7.92 -10.56
N TYR A 159 -4.85 7.62 -9.60
CA TYR A 159 -4.54 7.66 -8.16
C TYR A 159 -3.68 6.49 -7.69
N ALA A 160 -3.55 5.45 -8.52
CA ALA A 160 -2.79 4.25 -8.22
C ALA A 160 -1.43 4.19 -8.94
N GLN A 161 -1.02 5.28 -9.60
CA GLN A 161 0.34 5.42 -10.12
C GLN A 161 1.35 5.59 -8.98
N CYS A 162 2.58 5.10 -9.17
CA CYS A 162 3.54 4.96 -8.06
C CYS A 162 3.96 6.30 -7.42
N THR A 163 3.92 7.41 -8.15
CA THR A 163 4.25 8.75 -7.62
C THR A 163 3.04 9.46 -7.03
N PHE A 164 1.82 8.97 -7.28
CA PHE A 164 0.61 9.61 -6.78
C PHE A 164 0.52 9.44 -5.26
N LEU A 165 0.17 10.52 -4.59
CA LEU A 165 -0.10 10.55 -3.17
C LEU A 165 -1.36 11.36 -2.91
N ASN A 166 -2.06 11.01 -1.84
CA ASN A 166 -3.16 11.81 -1.32
C ASN A 166 -2.96 11.99 0.19
N ALA A 167 -3.77 12.85 0.81
CA ALA A 167 -3.80 13.02 2.25
C ALA A 167 -5.19 12.69 2.78
N ALA A 168 -5.24 12.10 3.97
CA ALA A 168 -6.48 11.85 4.70
C ALA A 168 -6.32 12.30 6.17
N PRO A 169 -7.40 12.74 6.84
CA PRO A 169 -7.37 13.01 8.27
C PRO A 169 -6.97 11.75 9.05
N ALA A 170 -6.13 11.89 10.08
CA ALA A 170 -5.54 10.76 10.80
C ALA A 170 -6.59 9.87 11.51
N GLU A 171 -7.71 10.46 11.88
CA GLU A 171 -8.85 9.84 12.56
C GLU A 171 -9.84 9.16 11.59
N LEU A 172 -9.67 9.35 10.28
CA LEU A 172 -10.56 8.77 9.27
C LEU A 172 -10.51 7.24 9.33
N ARG A 173 -11.69 6.62 9.29
CA ARG A 173 -11.88 5.18 9.11
C ARG A 173 -12.65 4.96 7.82
N SER A 174 -12.07 4.23 6.88
CA SER A 174 -12.65 4.01 5.57
C SER A 174 -12.45 2.57 5.12
N ARG A 175 -13.45 2.01 4.45
CA ARG A 175 -13.35 0.70 3.75
C ARG A 175 -12.34 0.71 2.61
N GLY A 176 -11.99 1.90 2.11
CA GLY A 176 -11.01 2.06 1.05
C GLY A 176 -9.59 2.36 1.55
N ILE A 177 -9.33 2.39 2.87
CA ILE A 177 -8.00 2.66 3.42
C ILE A 177 -7.61 1.54 4.39
N GLY A 178 -6.47 0.93 4.12
CA GLY A 178 -5.83 -0.10 4.92
C GLY A 178 -4.37 0.22 5.18
N MET A 179 -3.53 -0.81 5.22
CA MET A 179 -2.12 -0.65 5.59
C MET A 179 -1.23 -1.77 5.05
N ARG A 180 0.06 -1.47 5.01
CA ARG A 180 1.16 -2.42 4.81
C ARG A 180 2.21 -2.18 5.88
N VAL A 181 2.92 -3.25 6.27
CA VAL A 181 3.92 -3.17 7.34
C VAL A 181 5.32 -3.31 6.76
N VAL A 182 6.24 -2.49 7.28
CA VAL A 182 7.68 -2.63 7.04
C VAL A 182 8.41 -2.88 8.34
N ARG A 183 9.55 -3.57 8.25
CA ARG A 183 10.51 -3.67 9.35
C ARG A 183 11.93 -3.66 8.81
N GLU A 184 12.85 -3.29 9.68
CA GLU A 184 14.29 -3.35 9.39
C GLU A 184 14.73 -4.82 9.31
N LEU A 185 15.89 -5.07 8.68
CA LEU A 185 16.48 -6.41 8.54
C LEU A 185 16.99 -7.00 9.86
#